data_AF-A0A0C2ZSW5-F1
#
_entry.id   AF-A0A0C2ZSW5-F1
#
_cell.length_a   1.000
_cell.length_b   1.000
_cell.length_c   1.000
_cell.angle_alpha   90.00
_cell.angle_beta   90.00
_cell.angle_gamma   90.00
#
_symmetry.space_group_name_H-M   'P 1'
#
loop_
_entity.id
_entity.type
_entity.pdbx_description
1 polymer ?
#
loop_
_entity_poly.entity_id
_entity_poly.type
_entity_poly.pdbx_seq_one_letter_code
_entity_poly.pdbx_strand_id
1 'polypeptide(L)'
;MVKTNLREDEVKVLEDALEAWKAANKNQRKGLQNAMKARIKNIPANSTLKGHEWDKKKKGIKNWLYNHSCAHAQKALVKYSRKWNARSVIIKLRMKDIVAEFEKDGIPQGSSNMIKGYQKVVGSIIGNLTQEEWDAAAEDAVQWNKEQPLAEVQAEMAETKGRQYVKQFVEEMWQQCGMRVVVMAAWKGHNGQPMMGMHDFNSTLGEGKTFPNWDDIKHHWDAYAQDALVGAEGDSEDDDAGPIECQKKGQRRLQAVLPAGNDGTPLILIILDMQALERKDIMRTFVTWHYRKACGNPGASVPWAAIGANTGIYISSCHLPRHGELKEPTRLTSQEVTKILEFWWERQVTDPADVLTFRKWRDMDGGLQDPVDCHNSVEGWW
;
A
#
# COMPACT_ATOMS: atom_id res chain seq x y z
N MET A 1 -0.13 -5.92 -23.30
CA MET A 1 -0.88 -7.00 -23.98
C MET A 1 -0.25 -8.35 -23.63
N VAL A 2 -0.89 -9.17 -22.79
CA VAL A 2 -0.33 -10.50 -22.44
C VAL A 2 -0.56 -11.44 -23.63
N LYS A 3 0.52 -11.97 -24.23
CA LYS A 3 0.43 -12.95 -25.32
C LYS A 3 -0.32 -14.20 -24.84
N THR A 4 -1.57 -14.37 -25.27
CA THR A 4 -2.37 -15.56 -25.03
C THR A 4 -2.15 -16.54 -26.19
N ASN A 5 -2.02 -17.85 -25.91
CA ASN A 5 -1.98 -18.88 -26.96
C ASN A 5 -3.40 -19.25 -27.47
N LEU A 6 -4.35 -18.32 -27.35
CA LEU A 6 -5.76 -18.47 -27.69
C LEU A 6 -6.07 -17.55 -28.87
N ARG A 7 -6.83 -18.05 -29.84
CA ARG A 7 -7.35 -17.28 -30.96
C ARG A 7 -8.56 -16.45 -30.53
N GLU A 8 -8.92 -15.45 -31.34
CA GLU A 8 -10.03 -14.53 -31.05
C GLU A 8 -11.39 -15.24 -30.90
N ASP A 9 -11.66 -16.25 -31.73
CA ASP A 9 -12.87 -17.09 -31.65
C ASP A 9 -12.95 -17.89 -30.33
N GLU A 10 -11.80 -18.29 -29.79
CA GLU A 10 -11.68 -18.99 -28.51
C GLU A 10 -11.81 -18.02 -27.32
N VAL A 11 -11.24 -16.81 -27.45
CA VAL A 11 -11.32 -15.76 -26.42
C VAL A 11 -12.76 -15.29 -26.27
N LYS A 12 -13.50 -15.12 -27.37
CA LYS A 12 -14.91 -14.73 -27.35
C LYS A 12 -15.78 -15.68 -26.51
N VAL A 13 -15.54 -16.99 -26.59
CA VAL A 13 -16.24 -18.00 -25.76
C VAL A 13 -15.98 -17.78 -24.26
N LEU A 14 -14.80 -17.29 -23.90
CA LEU A 14 -14.43 -16.99 -22.52
C LEU A 14 -15.00 -15.64 -22.06
N GLU A 15 -15.03 -14.64 -22.93
CA GLU A 15 -15.64 -13.32 -22.67
C GLU A 15 -17.15 -13.43 -22.43
N ASP A 16 -17.86 -14.17 -23.28
CA ASP A 16 -19.31 -14.42 -23.16
C ASP A 16 -19.67 -15.08 -21.82
N ALA A 17 -18.75 -15.86 -21.25
CA ALA A 17 -18.94 -16.58 -19.99
C ALA A 17 -18.29 -15.87 -18.79
N LEU A 18 -17.65 -14.71 -18.98
CA LEU A 18 -16.80 -14.07 -17.98
C LEU A 18 -17.60 -13.55 -16.78
N GLU A 19 -18.76 -12.93 -17.01
CA GLU A 19 -19.60 -12.41 -15.94
C GLU A 19 -20.19 -13.54 -15.08
N ALA A 20 -20.67 -14.61 -15.72
CA ALA A 20 -21.11 -15.82 -15.01
C ALA A 20 -19.96 -16.48 -14.23
N TRP A 21 -18.74 -16.46 -14.78
CA TRP A 21 -17.55 -16.97 -14.12
C TRP A 21 -17.14 -16.16 -12.89
N LYS A 22 -17.21 -14.82 -12.97
CA LYS A 22 -16.93 -13.90 -11.86
C LYS A 22 -17.90 -14.13 -10.70
N ALA A 23 -19.19 -14.26 -10.99
CA ALA A 23 -20.26 -14.48 -10.00
C ALA A 23 -20.26 -15.89 -9.38
N ALA A 24 -19.64 -16.88 -10.02
CA ALA A 24 -19.66 -18.28 -9.57
C ALA A 24 -18.73 -18.56 -8.38
N ASN A 25 -19.17 -19.45 -7.47
CA ASN A 25 -18.35 -19.97 -6.38
C ASN A 25 -17.37 -21.08 -6.86
N LYS A 26 -16.49 -21.57 -5.96
CA LYS A 26 -15.43 -22.54 -6.29
C LYS A 26 -15.96 -23.83 -6.97
N ASN A 27 -17.11 -24.34 -6.54
CA ASN A 27 -17.68 -25.58 -7.09
C ASN A 27 -18.34 -25.33 -8.45
N GLN A 28 -19.03 -24.19 -8.61
CA GLN A 28 -19.64 -23.76 -9.87
C GLN A 28 -18.61 -23.45 -10.95
N ARG A 29 -17.48 -22.83 -10.58
CA ARG A 29 -16.37 -22.51 -11.50
C ARG A 29 -15.80 -23.76 -12.18
N LYS A 30 -15.71 -24.90 -11.48
CA LYS A 30 -15.23 -26.15 -12.10
C LYS A 30 -16.14 -26.59 -13.25
N GLY A 31 -17.46 -26.50 -13.06
CA GLY A 31 -18.46 -26.82 -14.08
C GLY A 31 -18.39 -25.88 -15.29
N LEU A 32 -18.40 -24.57 -15.03
CA LEU A 32 -18.28 -23.53 -16.07
C LEU A 32 -16.99 -23.68 -16.89
N GLN A 33 -15.86 -24.01 -16.24
CA GLN A 33 -14.59 -24.22 -16.92
C GLN A 33 -14.65 -25.38 -17.92
N ASN A 34 -15.32 -26.47 -17.52
CA ASN A 34 -15.46 -27.63 -18.38
C ASN A 34 -16.39 -27.36 -19.56
N ALA A 35 -17.49 -26.61 -19.34
CA ALA A 35 -18.38 -26.18 -20.41
C ALA A 35 -17.66 -25.29 -21.44
N MET A 36 -16.88 -24.30 -20.97
CA MET A 36 -16.07 -23.45 -21.85
C MET A 36 -15.03 -24.26 -22.64
N LYS A 37 -14.32 -25.19 -21.98
CA LYS A 37 -13.39 -26.10 -22.67
C LYS A 37 -14.08 -26.94 -23.74
N ALA A 38 -15.28 -27.45 -23.47
CA ALA A 38 -16.04 -28.22 -24.46
C ALA A 38 -16.43 -27.35 -25.67
N ARG A 39 -16.94 -26.14 -25.43
CA ARG A 39 -17.27 -25.18 -26.50
C ARG A 39 -16.05 -24.83 -27.35
N ILE A 40 -14.91 -24.56 -26.71
CA ILE A 40 -13.65 -24.25 -27.41
C ILE A 40 -13.14 -25.47 -28.20
N LYS A 41 -13.24 -26.68 -27.65
CA LYS A 41 -12.83 -27.91 -28.34
C LYS A 41 -13.64 -28.17 -29.61
N ASN A 42 -14.92 -27.78 -29.61
CA ASN A 42 -15.85 -28.00 -30.73
C ASN A 42 -15.78 -26.92 -31.81
N ILE A 43 -14.89 -25.92 -31.67
CA ILE A 43 -14.63 -24.95 -32.74
C ILE A 43 -14.02 -25.69 -33.94
N PRO A 44 -14.48 -25.47 -35.19
CA PRO A 44 -13.98 -26.19 -36.37
C PRO A 44 -12.46 -26.12 -36.53
N ALA A 45 -11.88 -24.97 -36.23
CA ALA A 45 -10.43 -24.74 -36.30
C ALA A 45 -9.63 -25.42 -35.17
N ASN A 46 -10.29 -26.16 -34.26
CA ASN A 46 -9.70 -26.99 -33.22
C ASN A 46 -9.92 -28.51 -33.45
N SER A 47 -10.63 -28.87 -34.51
CA SER A 47 -10.97 -30.27 -34.84
C SER A 47 -9.76 -31.16 -35.09
N THR A 48 -8.64 -30.58 -35.53
CA THR A 48 -7.39 -31.29 -35.89
C THR A 48 -6.31 -31.22 -34.80
N LEU A 49 -6.62 -30.65 -33.63
CA LEU A 49 -5.62 -30.48 -32.56
C LEU A 49 -5.15 -31.81 -31.98
N LYS A 50 -3.83 -31.96 -31.85
CA LYS A 50 -3.21 -33.09 -31.16
C LYS A 50 -3.32 -32.91 -29.64
N GLY A 51 -3.22 -34.02 -28.90
CA GLY A 51 -3.41 -34.03 -27.44
C GLY A 51 -2.55 -33.01 -26.67
N HIS A 52 -1.27 -32.89 -27.03
CA HIS A 52 -0.35 -31.93 -26.39
C HIS A 52 -0.69 -30.47 -26.69
N GLU A 53 -1.20 -30.17 -27.89
CA GLU A 53 -1.65 -28.82 -28.28
C GLU A 53 -2.93 -28.45 -27.53
N TRP A 54 -3.81 -29.43 -27.32
CA TRP A 54 -4.99 -29.27 -26.49
C TRP A 54 -4.64 -29.00 -25.02
N ASP A 55 -3.64 -29.67 -24.46
CA ASP A 55 -3.17 -29.40 -23.10
C ASP A 55 -2.56 -28.00 -22.96
N LYS A 56 -1.82 -27.54 -23.97
CA LYS A 56 -1.34 -26.13 -24.04
C LYS A 56 -2.51 -25.14 -24.06
N LYS A 57 -3.58 -25.43 -24.81
CA LYS A 57 -4.80 -24.61 -24.83
C LYS A 57 -5.57 -24.65 -23.51
N LYS A 58 -5.70 -25.80 -22.83
CA LYS A 58 -6.29 -25.89 -21.48
C LYS A 58 -5.56 -24.98 -20.48
N LYS A 59 -4.23 -24.92 -20.55
CA LYS A 59 -3.41 -24.02 -19.73
C LYS A 59 -3.66 -22.55 -20.11
N GLY A 60 -3.78 -22.26 -21.41
CA GLY A 60 -4.18 -20.95 -21.93
C GLY A 60 -5.53 -20.47 -21.40
N ILE A 61 -6.56 -21.32 -21.47
CA ILE A 61 -7.92 -21.03 -20.96
C ILE A 61 -7.89 -20.75 -19.46
N LYS A 62 -7.18 -21.58 -18.68
CA LYS A 62 -7.04 -21.39 -17.23
C LYS A 62 -6.37 -20.06 -16.90
N ASN A 63 -5.27 -19.72 -17.60
CA ASN A 63 -4.54 -18.48 -17.39
C ASN A 63 -5.36 -17.25 -17.80
N TRP A 64 -6.07 -17.33 -18.93
CA TRP A 64 -6.93 -16.24 -19.39
C TRP A 64 -8.04 -15.95 -18.37
N LEU A 65 -8.77 -16.99 -17.93
CA LEU A 65 -9.82 -16.83 -16.92
C LEU A 65 -9.26 -16.29 -15.60
N TYR A 66 -8.09 -16.76 -15.16
CA TYR A 66 -7.44 -16.25 -13.95
C TYR A 66 -7.11 -14.75 -14.08
N ASN A 67 -6.48 -14.35 -15.18
CA ASN A 67 -6.06 -12.97 -15.40
C ASN A 67 -7.24 -11.99 -15.56
N HIS A 68 -8.38 -12.45 -16.11
CA HIS A 68 -9.55 -11.59 -16.39
C HIS A 68 -10.67 -11.70 -15.34
N SER A 69 -10.60 -12.67 -14.42
CA SER A 69 -11.53 -12.79 -13.28
C SER A 69 -10.98 -12.22 -11.98
N CYS A 70 -9.67 -12.04 -11.88
CA CYS A 70 -9.07 -11.29 -10.79
C CYS A 70 -9.28 -9.79 -11.05
N ALA A 71 -10.36 -9.22 -10.51
CA ALA A 71 -10.21 -7.92 -9.87
C ALA A 71 -8.98 -8.07 -8.98
N HIS A 72 -7.90 -7.37 -9.30
CA HIS A 72 -6.72 -7.38 -8.45
C HIS A 72 -7.16 -6.68 -7.17
N ALA A 73 -7.72 -7.46 -6.22
CA ALA A 73 -7.57 -7.13 -4.83
C ALA A 73 -6.09 -6.84 -4.70
N GLN A 74 -5.76 -5.58 -4.39
CA GLN A 74 -4.38 -5.12 -4.23
C GLN A 74 -3.66 -6.24 -3.50
N LYS A 75 -2.72 -6.91 -4.18
CA LYS A 75 -1.88 -7.88 -3.48
C LYS A 75 -1.22 -7.04 -2.41
N ALA A 76 -1.54 -7.31 -1.14
CA ALA A 76 -0.86 -6.67 -0.04
C ALA A 76 0.63 -6.74 -0.36
N LEU A 77 1.27 -5.58 -0.47
CA LEU A 77 2.67 -5.45 -0.85
C LEU A 77 3.56 -6.32 0.04
N VAL A 78 3.07 -6.65 1.24
CA VAL A 78 3.62 -7.72 2.05
C VAL A 78 2.54 -8.64 2.66
N LYS A 79 2.81 -9.96 2.66
CA LYS A 79 1.94 -10.99 3.27
C LYS A 79 2.40 -11.31 4.70
N TYR A 80 1.97 -10.53 5.68
CA TYR A 80 2.28 -10.83 7.09
C TYR A 80 1.27 -11.74 7.79
N SER A 81 0.05 -11.89 7.27
CA SER A 81 -1.00 -12.65 7.96
C SER A 81 -1.23 -14.02 7.33
N ARG A 82 -0.92 -15.08 8.09
CA ARG A 82 -1.70 -16.32 8.00
C ARG A 82 -3.02 -16.04 8.71
N LYS A 83 -4.14 -16.14 7.98
CA LYS A 83 -5.48 -16.06 8.60
C LYS A 83 -5.61 -17.14 9.68
N TRP A 84 -6.21 -16.77 10.81
CA TRP A 84 -6.59 -17.73 11.84
C TRP A 84 -7.59 -18.73 11.24
N ASN A 85 -7.43 -19.99 11.59
CA ASN A 85 -8.39 -21.05 11.33
C ASN A 85 -8.67 -21.79 12.64
N ALA A 86 -9.77 -22.55 12.69
CA ALA A 86 -10.19 -23.27 13.89
C ALA A 86 -9.06 -24.09 14.50
N ARG A 87 -8.28 -24.81 13.69
CA ARG A 87 -7.11 -25.57 14.15
C ARG A 87 -6.07 -24.70 14.85
N SER A 88 -5.73 -23.54 14.30
CA SER A 88 -4.75 -22.63 14.91
C SER A 88 -5.26 -21.98 16.20
N VAL A 89 -6.57 -21.70 16.29
CA VAL A 89 -7.21 -21.19 17.51
C VAL A 89 -7.14 -22.27 18.60
N ILE A 90 -7.54 -23.50 18.27
CA ILE A 90 -7.48 -24.67 19.18
C ILE A 90 -6.07 -24.88 19.70
N ILE A 91 -5.06 -24.91 18.81
CA ILE A 91 -3.66 -25.10 19.22
C ILE A 91 -3.21 -24.01 20.21
N LYS A 92 -3.68 -22.77 20.02
CA LYS A 92 -3.35 -21.67 20.93
C LYS A 92 -4.08 -21.78 22.27
N LEU A 93 -5.38 -22.02 22.26
CA LEU A 93 -6.18 -22.15 23.49
C LEU A 93 -5.76 -23.38 24.32
N ARG A 94 -5.37 -24.48 23.67
CA ARG A 94 -4.95 -25.74 24.30
C ARG A 94 -3.43 -25.88 24.40
N MET A 95 -2.67 -24.79 24.32
CA MET A 95 -1.20 -24.84 24.41
C MET A 95 -0.73 -25.45 25.73
N LYS A 96 -1.41 -25.14 26.83
CA LYS A 96 -1.12 -25.72 28.16
C LYS A 96 -1.30 -27.24 28.17
N ASP A 97 -2.35 -27.74 27.53
CA ASP A 97 -2.60 -29.19 27.42
C ASP A 97 -1.54 -29.89 26.57
N ILE A 98 -1.11 -29.24 25.48
CA ILE A 98 -0.01 -29.75 24.64
C ILE A 98 1.27 -29.87 25.47
N VAL A 99 1.61 -28.85 26.25
CA VAL A 99 2.81 -28.85 27.11
C VAL A 99 2.70 -29.92 28.19
N ALA A 100 1.55 -30.03 28.86
CA ALA A 100 1.30 -31.03 29.90
C ALA A 100 1.42 -32.47 29.37
N GLU A 101 1.03 -32.74 28.12
CA GLU A 101 1.18 -34.06 27.53
C GLU A 101 2.66 -34.43 27.31
N PHE A 102 3.49 -33.46 26.91
CA PHE A 102 4.94 -33.69 26.80
C PHE A 102 5.62 -33.87 28.16
N GLU A 103 5.15 -33.18 29.20
CA GLU A 103 5.64 -33.34 30.57
C GLU A 103 5.34 -34.75 31.11
N LYS A 104 4.15 -35.30 30.85
CA LYS A 104 3.81 -36.69 31.22
C LYS A 104 4.74 -37.71 30.58
N ASP A 105 5.13 -37.47 29.33
CA ASP A 105 6.06 -38.33 28.59
C ASP A 105 7.53 -38.12 28.99
N GLY A 106 7.80 -37.25 29.99
CA GLY A 106 9.15 -36.92 30.43
C GLY A 106 9.98 -36.18 29.38
N ILE A 107 9.33 -35.55 28.40
CA ILE A 107 9.98 -34.83 27.30
C ILE A 107 10.15 -33.35 27.72
N PRO A 108 11.39 -32.85 27.89
CA PRO A 108 11.61 -31.47 28.28
C PRO A 108 11.12 -30.48 27.22
N GLN A 109 10.55 -29.37 27.67
CA GLN A 109 10.14 -28.26 26.82
C GLN A 109 11.32 -27.73 25.99
N GLY A 110 11.12 -27.53 24.69
CA GLY A 110 12.15 -27.05 23.77
C GLY A 110 13.12 -28.12 23.25
N SER A 111 12.95 -29.39 23.64
CA SER A 111 13.77 -30.49 23.11
C SER A 111 13.44 -30.82 21.64
N SER A 112 14.40 -31.37 20.90
CA SER A 112 14.18 -31.87 19.52
C SER A 112 13.10 -32.95 19.45
N ASN A 113 12.94 -33.73 20.53
CA ASN A 113 11.91 -34.76 20.64
C ASN A 113 10.50 -34.17 20.69
N MET A 114 10.32 -33.00 21.32
CA MET A 114 9.06 -32.26 21.30
C MET A 114 8.67 -31.87 19.87
N ILE A 115 9.62 -31.40 19.05
CA ILE A 115 9.37 -31.02 17.65
C ILE A 115 8.91 -32.23 16.83
N LYS A 116 9.55 -33.39 17.00
CA LYS A 116 9.19 -34.63 16.29
C LYS A 116 7.81 -35.15 16.72
N GLY A 117 7.46 -35.02 18.00
CA GLY A 117 6.17 -35.47 18.56
C GLY A 117 5.01 -34.49 18.41
N TYR A 118 5.29 -33.20 18.13
CA TYR A 118 4.31 -32.11 18.22
C TYR A 118 3.03 -32.35 17.41
N GLN A 119 3.17 -32.76 16.15
CA GLN A 119 2.02 -33.00 15.29
C GLN A 119 1.17 -34.19 15.76
N LYS A 120 1.79 -35.19 16.40
CA LYS A 120 1.08 -36.36 16.95
C LYS A 120 0.26 -35.95 18.17
N VAL A 121 0.85 -35.21 19.11
CA VAL A 121 0.17 -34.71 20.32
C VAL A 121 -0.97 -33.77 19.95
N VAL A 122 -0.71 -32.80 19.06
CA VAL A 122 -1.75 -31.91 18.54
C VAL A 122 -2.85 -32.69 17.83
N GLY A 123 -2.50 -33.71 17.04
CA GLY A 123 -3.48 -34.58 16.37
C GLY A 123 -4.36 -35.35 17.35
N SER A 124 -3.79 -35.86 18.44
CA SER A 124 -4.51 -36.55 19.52
C SER A 124 -5.50 -35.61 20.22
N ILE A 125 -5.02 -34.43 20.66
CA ILE A 125 -5.85 -33.43 21.34
C ILE A 125 -7.00 -32.99 20.43
N ILE A 126 -6.72 -32.69 19.17
CA ILE A 126 -7.73 -32.30 18.19
C ILE A 126 -8.72 -33.43 17.90
N GLY A 127 -8.25 -34.68 17.87
CA GLY A 127 -9.10 -35.86 17.64
C GLY A 127 -10.06 -36.16 18.79
N ASN A 128 -9.77 -35.65 20.00
CA ASN A 128 -10.62 -35.81 21.18
C ASN A 128 -11.63 -34.66 21.37
N LEU A 129 -11.60 -33.64 20.50
CA LEU A 129 -12.53 -32.51 20.59
C LEU A 129 -13.92 -32.88 20.08
N THR A 130 -14.93 -32.34 20.72
CA THR A 130 -16.31 -32.44 20.25
C THR A 130 -16.53 -31.57 19.01
N GLN A 131 -17.61 -31.85 18.26
CA GLN A 131 -17.99 -31.00 17.13
C GLN A 131 -18.31 -29.56 17.59
N GLU A 132 -18.90 -29.40 18.78
CA GLU A 132 -19.21 -28.11 19.38
C GLU A 132 -17.94 -27.28 19.66
N GLU A 133 -16.89 -27.91 20.21
CA GLU A 133 -15.59 -27.24 20.43
C GLU A 133 -14.94 -26.81 19.11
N TRP A 134 -15.12 -27.60 18.05
CA TRP A 134 -14.64 -27.27 16.72
C TRP A 134 -15.38 -26.11 16.07
N ASP A 135 -16.70 -26.09 16.20
CA ASP A 135 -17.55 -25.02 15.67
C ASP A 135 -17.29 -23.71 16.41
N ALA A 136 -17.17 -23.75 17.74
CA ALA A 136 -16.78 -22.59 18.56
C ALA A 136 -15.40 -22.02 18.14
N ALA A 137 -14.40 -22.88 17.93
CA ALA A 137 -13.09 -22.44 17.45
C ALA A 137 -13.12 -21.88 16.02
N ALA A 138 -14.05 -22.33 15.17
CA ALA A 138 -14.26 -21.78 13.84
C ALA A 138 -14.88 -20.38 13.91
N GLU A 139 -15.85 -20.18 14.80
CA GLU A 139 -16.44 -18.87 15.10
C GLU A 139 -15.38 -17.90 15.64
N ASP A 140 -14.58 -18.33 16.62
CA ASP A 140 -13.45 -17.56 17.14
C ASP A 140 -12.46 -17.20 16.04
N ALA A 141 -12.13 -18.13 15.14
CA ALA A 141 -11.25 -17.85 14.02
C ALA A 141 -11.83 -16.79 13.08
N VAL A 142 -13.14 -16.81 12.81
CA VAL A 142 -13.82 -15.77 12.02
C VAL A 142 -13.73 -14.43 12.75
N GLN A 143 -14.02 -14.42 14.06
CA GLN A 143 -14.00 -13.22 14.89
C GLN A 143 -12.60 -12.60 14.98
N TRP A 144 -11.57 -13.41 15.25
CA TRP A 144 -10.18 -12.95 15.35
C TRP A 144 -9.63 -12.44 14.03
N ASN A 145 -10.10 -12.97 12.89
CA ASN A 145 -9.74 -12.45 11.58
C ASN A 145 -10.48 -11.16 11.21
N LYS A 146 -11.67 -10.91 11.79
CA LYS A 146 -12.49 -9.74 11.52
C LYS A 146 -12.09 -8.55 12.39
N GLU A 147 -11.86 -8.79 13.67
CA GLU A 147 -11.53 -7.77 14.65
C GLU A 147 -10.06 -7.94 15.07
N GLN A 148 -9.82 -8.71 16.11
CA GLN A 148 -8.50 -9.03 16.61
C GLN A 148 -8.53 -10.22 17.59
N PRO A 149 -7.43 -10.97 17.75
CA PRO A 149 -7.33 -12.00 18.78
C PRO A 149 -7.46 -11.44 20.20
N LEU A 150 -7.68 -12.34 21.17
CA LEU A 150 -7.66 -12.01 22.60
C LEU A 150 -6.36 -11.31 23.00
N ALA A 151 -6.44 -10.43 24.01
CA ALA A 151 -5.30 -9.60 24.44
C ALA A 151 -4.07 -10.44 24.87
N GLU A 152 -4.29 -11.58 25.53
CA GLU A 152 -3.22 -12.51 25.90
C GLU A 152 -2.53 -13.11 24.66
N VAL A 153 -3.31 -13.47 23.64
CA VAL A 153 -2.79 -13.97 22.37
C VAL A 153 -2.02 -12.87 21.62
N GLN A 154 -2.49 -11.62 21.67
CA GLN A 154 -1.76 -10.49 21.11
C GLN A 154 -0.43 -10.24 21.82
N ALA A 155 -0.41 -10.28 23.16
CA ALA A 155 0.79 -10.10 23.98
C ALA A 155 1.82 -11.19 23.67
N GLU A 156 1.40 -12.46 23.67
CA GLU A 156 2.26 -13.60 23.33
C GLU A 156 2.81 -13.49 21.89
N MET A 157 1.96 -13.11 20.92
CA MET A 157 2.38 -12.94 19.54
C MET A 157 3.35 -11.77 19.35
N ALA A 158 3.15 -10.65 20.06
CA ALA A 158 4.07 -9.52 20.04
C ALA A 158 5.44 -9.93 20.59
N GLU A 159 5.48 -10.62 21.72
CA GLU A 159 6.74 -11.05 22.37
C GLU A 159 7.47 -12.14 21.59
N THR A 160 6.75 -13.13 21.05
CA THR A 160 7.37 -14.30 20.40
C THR A 160 7.65 -14.09 18.90
N LYS A 161 6.79 -13.33 18.21
CA LYS A 161 6.83 -13.16 16.74
C LYS A 161 7.00 -11.72 16.27
N GLY A 162 6.69 -10.72 17.10
CA GLY A 162 6.77 -9.30 16.72
C GLY A 162 8.12 -8.94 16.12
N ARG A 163 9.21 -9.30 16.79
CA ARG A 163 10.58 -9.06 16.30
C ARG A 163 10.84 -9.71 14.92
N GLN A 164 10.31 -10.91 14.68
CA GLN A 164 10.48 -11.61 13.38
C GLN A 164 9.70 -10.93 12.26
N TYR A 165 8.48 -10.47 12.53
CA TYR A 165 7.69 -9.71 11.56
C TYR A 165 8.37 -8.40 11.19
N VAL A 166 8.85 -7.66 12.18
CA VAL A 166 9.59 -6.41 11.92
C VAL A 166 10.84 -6.70 11.11
N LYS A 167 11.60 -7.76 11.42
CA LYS A 167 12.79 -8.13 10.64
C LYS A 167 12.45 -8.36 9.17
N GLN A 168 11.41 -9.16 8.89
CA GLN A 168 10.96 -9.44 7.52
C GLN A 168 10.52 -8.17 6.80
N PHE A 169 9.86 -7.25 7.50
CA PHE A 169 9.49 -5.95 6.94
C PHE A 169 10.68 -5.10 6.56
N VAL A 170 11.66 -4.98 7.44
CA VAL A 170 12.87 -4.21 7.15
C VAL A 170 13.65 -4.85 5.99
N GLU A 171 13.73 -6.18 5.94
CA GLU A 171 14.34 -6.92 4.82
C GLU A 171 13.65 -6.63 3.47
N GLU A 172 12.32 -6.72 3.41
CA GLU A 172 11.56 -6.46 2.18
C GLU A 172 11.67 -4.99 1.74
N MET A 173 11.60 -4.04 2.67
CA MET A 173 11.75 -2.60 2.35
C MET A 173 13.13 -2.29 1.78
N TRP A 174 14.17 -2.95 2.26
CA TRP A 174 15.51 -2.84 1.67
C TRP A 174 15.57 -3.49 0.29
N GLN A 175 15.14 -4.75 0.15
CA GLN A 175 15.28 -5.50 -1.09
C GLN A 175 14.45 -4.92 -2.24
N GLN A 176 13.23 -4.47 -1.97
CA GLN A 176 12.32 -3.98 -3.00
C GLN A 176 12.47 -2.48 -3.25
N CYS A 177 12.77 -1.70 -2.21
CA CYS A 177 12.70 -0.24 -2.28
C CYS A 177 14.04 0.46 -1.98
N GLY A 178 15.10 -0.28 -1.62
CA GLY A 178 16.37 0.32 -1.19
C GLY A 178 16.26 1.13 0.11
N MET A 179 15.20 0.93 0.90
CA MET A 179 14.91 1.76 2.07
C MET A 179 15.55 1.20 3.34
N ARG A 180 16.11 2.09 4.17
CA ARG A 180 16.47 1.81 5.56
C ARG A 180 15.27 2.12 6.46
N VAL A 181 15.00 1.25 7.42
CA VAL A 181 13.83 1.36 8.30
C VAL A 181 14.22 1.03 9.72
N VAL A 182 13.75 1.85 10.66
CA VAL A 182 13.76 1.58 12.10
C VAL A 182 12.31 1.57 12.59
N VAL A 183 11.99 0.69 13.53
CA VAL A 183 10.61 0.53 14.02
C VAL A 183 10.57 0.71 15.52
N MET A 184 9.72 1.63 15.97
CA MET A 184 9.26 1.71 17.34
C MET A 184 7.87 1.08 17.43
N ALA A 185 7.69 0.16 18.35
CA ALA A 185 6.42 -0.49 18.60
C ALA A 185 6.06 -0.40 20.09
N ALA A 186 4.78 -0.25 20.37
CA ALA A 186 4.22 -0.40 21.71
C ALA A 186 3.09 -1.43 21.68
N TRP A 187 3.03 -2.29 22.69
CA TRP A 187 2.00 -3.32 22.84
C TRP A 187 1.61 -3.49 24.30
N LYS A 188 0.50 -4.17 24.56
CA LYS A 188 0.14 -4.58 25.93
C LYS A 188 0.84 -5.90 26.24
N GLY A 189 1.59 -5.94 27.34
CA GLY A 189 2.16 -7.17 27.88
C GLY A 189 1.10 -8.07 28.53
N HIS A 190 1.50 -9.27 28.92
CA HIS A 190 0.64 -10.27 29.55
C HIS A 190 -0.10 -9.78 30.81
N ASN A 191 0.49 -8.83 31.54
CA ASN A 191 -0.08 -8.20 32.73
C ASN A 191 -0.87 -6.91 32.44
N GLY A 192 -1.13 -6.62 31.16
CA GLY A 192 -1.80 -5.39 30.71
C GLY A 192 -0.93 -4.13 30.75
N GLN A 193 0.33 -4.23 31.18
CA GLN A 193 1.24 -3.09 31.20
C GLN A 193 1.69 -2.72 29.78
N PRO A 194 1.90 -1.42 29.49
CA PRO A 194 2.45 -1.01 28.21
C PRO A 194 3.92 -1.46 28.10
N MET A 195 4.18 -2.24 27.06
CA MET A 195 5.52 -2.63 26.64
C MET A 195 5.92 -1.81 25.43
N MET A 196 7.21 -1.51 25.30
CA MET A 196 7.77 -0.81 24.16
C MET A 196 9.00 -1.54 23.64
N GLY A 197 9.22 -1.46 22.33
CA GLY A 197 10.33 -2.10 21.66
C GLY A 197 10.86 -1.19 20.56
N MET A 198 12.18 -1.08 20.52
CA MET A 198 12.92 -0.41 19.46
C MET A 198 13.62 -1.48 18.64
N HIS A 199 13.35 -1.48 17.34
CA HIS A 199 13.80 -2.53 16.44
C HIS A 199 14.59 -1.91 15.30
N ASP A 200 15.87 -2.28 15.25
CA ASP A 200 16.76 -1.94 14.17
C ASP A 200 17.46 -3.21 13.67
N PHE A 201 17.40 -3.39 12.36
CA PHE A 201 17.99 -4.51 11.63
C PHE A 201 18.91 -4.03 10.51
N ASN A 202 19.14 -2.72 10.37
CA ASN A 202 19.86 -2.16 9.23
C ASN A 202 21.32 -2.64 9.16
N SER A 203 21.96 -2.91 10.30
CA SER A 203 23.32 -3.49 10.36
C SER A 203 23.42 -4.91 9.80
N THR A 204 22.29 -5.58 9.57
CA THR A 204 22.24 -6.92 8.95
C THR A 204 21.98 -6.85 7.45
N LEU A 205 21.84 -5.65 6.86
CA LEU A 205 21.38 -5.44 5.50
C LEU A 205 22.39 -4.66 4.65
N GLY A 206 23.25 -5.37 3.91
CA GLY A 206 24.30 -4.74 3.10
C GLY A 206 25.31 -4.01 4.00
N GLU A 207 25.76 -2.83 3.57
CA GLU A 207 26.69 -1.97 4.33
C GLU A 207 25.99 -1.05 5.35
N GLY A 208 24.73 -1.36 5.71
CA GLY A 208 23.97 -0.58 6.68
C GLY A 208 24.64 -0.56 8.05
N LYS A 209 24.50 0.56 8.77
CA LYS A 209 24.93 0.68 10.18
C LYS A 209 23.72 0.62 11.11
N THR A 210 23.98 0.31 12.38
CA THR A 210 22.94 0.41 13.42
C THR A 210 22.57 1.87 13.65
N PHE A 211 21.28 2.15 13.79
CA PHE A 211 20.75 3.47 14.10
C PHE A 211 21.23 3.92 15.49
N PRO A 212 21.96 5.04 15.58
CA PRO A 212 22.48 5.53 16.85
C PRO A 212 21.39 6.26 17.64
N ASN A 213 21.42 6.08 18.96
CA ASN A 213 20.77 6.91 19.97
C ASN A 213 19.27 7.24 19.75
N TRP A 214 18.42 6.62 20.55
CA TRP A 214 16.97 6.69 20.37
C TRP A 214 16.26 7.84 21.11
N ASP A 215 16.98 8.70 21.83
CA ASP A 215 16.38 9.75 22.67
C ASP A 215 15.95 11.00 21.87
N ASP A 216 16.58 11.27 20.72
CA ASP A 216 16.16 12.31 19.76
C ASP A 216 16.15 11.73 18.34
N ILE A 217 15.19 10.84 18.10
CA ILE A 217 15.08 10.07 16.86
C ILE A 217 15.09 10.96 15.64
N LYS A 218 14.46 12.13 15.70
CA LYS A 218 14.36 13.00 14.53
C LYS A 218 15.73 13.53 14.10
N HIS A 219 16.51 14.06 15.05
CA HIS A 219 17.84 14.59 14.74
C HIS A 219 18.80 13.48 14.29
N HIS A 220 18.79 12.35 15.00
CA HIS A 220 19.67 11.22 14.68
C HIS A 220 19.27 10.52 13.37
N TRP A 221 17.97 10.50 13.03
CA TRP A 221 17.46 9.95 11.76
C TRP A 221 17.97 10.71 10.55
N ASP A 222 17.91 12.05 10.58
CA ASP A 222 18.42 12.86 9.48
C ASP A 222 19.91 12.63 9.24
N ALA A 223 20.73 12.58 10.31
CA ALA A 223 22.17 12.33 10.22
C ALA A 223 22.48 10.90 9.74
N TYR A 224 21.79 9.91 10.31
CA TYR A 224 21.93 8.51 9.92
C TYR A 224 21.53 8.26 8.46
N ALA A 225 20.40 8.80 8.01
CA ALA A 225 19.93 8.61 6.64
C ALA A 225 20.94 9.16 5.63
N GLN A 226 21.63 10.25 5.97
CA GLN A 226 22.65 10.83 5.11
C GLN A 226 23.90 9.94 5.03
N ASP A 227 24.44 9.48 6.17
CA ASP A 227 25.58 8.54 6.21
C ASP A 227 25.25 7.19 5.55
N ALA A 228 24.08 6.62 5.83
CA ALA A 228 23.71 5.26 5.44
C ALA A 228 23.17 5.11 4.01
N LEU A 229 22.73 6.20 3.36
CA LEU A 229 22.15 6.17 2.01
C LEU A 229 22.94 6.97 0.97
N VAL A 230 23.59 8.06 1.37
CA VAL A 230 24.37 8.90 0.45
C VAL A 230 25.86 8.56 0.53
N GLY A 231 26.30 7.97 1.65
CA GLY A 231 27.72 7.67 1.90
C GLY A 231 28.48 8.93 2.30
N ALA A 232 29.52 8.75 3.13
CA ALA A 232 30.51 9.79 3.37
C ALA A 232 31.44 9.85 2.16
N GLU A 233 31.06 10.58 1.11
CA GLU A 233 31.97 10.81 -0.01
C GLU A 233 33.10 11.75 0.42
N GLY A 234 34.30 11.16 0.48
CA GLY A 234 35.55 11.76 0.02
C GLY A 234 36.22 12.78 0.94
N ASP A 235 37.35 12.38 1.51
CA ASP A 235 38.48 13.29 1.75
C ASP A 235 38.86 13.93 0.40
N SER A 236 38.18 15.00 0.01
CA SER A 236 38.80 16.02 -0.83
C SER A 236 39.28 17.11 0.10
N GLU A 237 40.59 17.12 0.35
CA GLU A 237 41.32 18.31 0.77
C GLU A 237 41.13 19.37 -0.32
N ASP A 238 40.00 20.08 -0.29
CA ASP A 238 39.87 21.37 -0.95
C ASP A 238 39.14 22.31 0.01
N ASP A 239 39.97 23.06 0.71
CA ASP A 239 39.68 23.94 1.83
C ASP A 239 39.04 25.24 1.34
N ASP A 240 37.92 25.18 0.60
CA ASP A 240 37.07 26.36 0.29
C ASP A 240 35.66 26.01 -0.23
N ALA A 241 34.97 25.04 0.37
CA ALA A 241 33.55 24.85 0.15
C ALA A 241 32.81 25.03 1.48
N GLY A 242 32.16 26.19 1.63
CA GLY A 242 31.29 26.49 2.77
C GLY A 242 30.26 25.39 3.04
N PRO A 243 29.70 25.33 4.26
CA PRO A 243 28.86 24.22 4.69
C PRO A 243 27.73 23.99 3.69
N ILE A 244 27.74 22.81 3.04
CA ILE A 244 26.68 22.36 2.14
C ILE A 244 25.36 22.55 2.88
N GLU A 245 24.54 23.49 2.39
CA GLU A 245 23.30 23.89 3.04
C GLU A 245 22.42 22.67 3.29
N CYS A 246 22.26 22.35 4.57
CA CYS A 246 21.27 21.41 5.04
C CYS A 246 19.89 21.93 4.62
N GLN A 247 19.29 21.34 3.58
CA GLN A 247 17.98 21.77 3.07
C GLN A 247 16.98 21.93 4.22
N LYS A 248 16.39 23.13 4.32
CA LYS A 248 15.54 23.54 5.45
C LYS A 248 14.40 22.55 5.67
N LYS A 249 14.10 22.26 6.95
CA LYS A 249 13.12 21.31 7.56
C LYS A 249 11.77 21.06 6.87
N GLY A 250 11.38 21.82 5.83
CA GLY A 250 10.14 21.66 5.06
C GLY A 250 10.30 21.04 3.67
N GLN A 251 11.53 20.94 3.11
CA GLN A 251 11.74 20.46 1.74
C GLN A 251 11.81 18.93 1.59
N ARG A 252 12.11 18.19 2.67
CA ARG A 252 12.24 16.72 2.64
C ARG A 252 10.91 15.95 2.75
N ARG A 253 9.76 16.63 2.62
CA ARG A 253 8.46 15.93 2.60
C ARG A 253 8.21 15.46 1.18
N LEU A 254 8.00 14.15 0.97
CA LEU A 254 7.57 13.62 -0.32
C LEU A 254 6.37 14.44 -0.81
N GLN A 255 6.57 15.23 -1.88
CA GLN A 255 5.43 15.70 -2.65
C GLN A 255 4.76 14.46 -3.23
N ALA A 256 3.44 14.35 -3.10
CA ALA A 256 2.71 13.25 -3.68
C ALA A 256 2.96 13.27 -5.20
N VAL A 257 3.61 12.23 -5.74
CA VAL A 257 3.81 12.12 -7.18
C VAL A 257 2.46 11.74 -7.79
N LEU A 258 1.79 12.73 -8.37
CA LEU A 258 0.55 12.50 -9.11
C LEU A 258 0.88 12.08 -10.55
N PRO A 259 0.18 11.08 -11.12
CA PRO A 259 0.33 10.78 -12.53
C PRO A 259 -0.07 11.99 -13.36
N ALA A 260 0.72 12.33 -14.38
CA ALA A 260 0.42 13.42 -15.28
C ALA A 260 -0.49 12.97 -16.43
N GLY A 261 -1.44 13.82 -16.81
CA GLY A 261 -2.20 13.70 -18.05
C GLY A 261 -1.33 14.03 -19.27
N ASN A 262 -1.91 13.93 -20.46
CA ASN A 262 -1.21 14.12 -21.74
C ASN A 262 -0.58 15.52 -21.91
N ASP A 263 -1.04 16.50 -21.14
CA ASP A 263 -0.59 17.91 -21.14
C ASP A 263 0.30 18.25 -19.93
N GLY A 264 0.71 17.24 -19.15
CA GLY A 264 1.48 17.44 -17.92
C GLY A 264 0.64 17.82 -16.69
N THR A 265 -0.69 17.97 -16.83
CA THR A 265 -1.58 18.32 -15.71
C THR A 265 -1.68 17.14 -14.73
N PRO A 266 -1.49 17.34 -13.41
CA PRO A 266 -1.59 16.27 -12.43
C PRO A 266 -3.02 15.71 -12.37
N LEU A 267 -3.16 14.39 -12.41
CA LEU A 267 -4.45 13.70 -12.30
C LEU A 267 -4.73 13.35 -10.83
N ILE A 268 -5.88 13.80 -10.33
CA ILE A 268 -6.40 13.37 -9.04
C ILE A 268 -7.00 11.97 -9.27
N LEU A 269 -6.48 10.96 -8.57
CA LEU A 269 -7.03 9.61 -8.63
C LEU A 269 -8.19 9.44 -7.64
N ILE A 270 -8.87 8.29 -7.67
CA ILE A 270 -9.93 7.95 -6.71
C ILE A 270 -9.38 8.08 -5.27
N ILE A 271 -9.93 9.00 -4.50
CA ILE A 271 -9.45 9.36 -3.15
C ILE A 271 -10.13 8.59 -2.00
N LEU A 272 -11.04 7.66 -2.32
CA LEU A 272 -11.92 6.97 -1.35
C LEU A 272 -11.13 6.17 -0.29
N ASP A 273 -9.95 5.65 -0.63
CA ASP A 273 -9.14 4.81 0.25
C ASP A 273 -7.92 5.55 0.85
N MET A 274 -7.80 6.87 0.66
CA MET A 274 -6.62 7.64 1.07
C MET A 274 -6.75 8.21 2.48
N GLN A 275 -5.63 8.22 3.22
CA GLN A 275 -5.56 8.85 4.54
C GLN A 275 -5.72 10.37 4.43
N ALA A 276 -6.13 11.02 5.53
CA ALA A 276 -6.35 12.47 5.53
C ALA A 276 -5.08 13.27 5.18
N LEU A 277 -3.90 12.77 5.57
CA LEU A 277 -2.63 13.41 5.24
C LEU A 277 -2.29 13.31 3.75
N GLU A 278 -2.50 12.14 3.15
CA GLU A 278 -2.29 11.91 1.71
C GLU A 278 -3.18 12.82 0.88
N ARG A 279 -4.48 12.92 1.23
CA ARG A 279 -5.41 13.85 0.58
C ARG A 279 -4.92 15.31 0.68
N LYS A 280 -4.39 15.73 1.83
CA LYS A 280 -3.82 17.08 1.99
C LYS A 280 -2.59 17.31 1.12
N ASP A 281 -1.73 16.31 0.98
CA ASP A 281 -0.52 16.41 0.15
C ASP A 281 -0.85 16.39 -1.36
N ILE A 282 -1.85 15.61 -1.78
CA ILE A 282 -2.41 15.66 -3.14
C ILE A 282 -2.98 17.04 -3.45
N MET A 283 -3.83 17.56 -2.57
CA MET A 283 -4.40 18.90 -2.72
C MET A 283 -3.30 19.97 -2.83
N ARG A 284 -2.26 19.89 -1.98
CA ARG A 284 -1.12 20.82 -2.05
C ARG A 284 -0.41 20.73 -3.39
N THR A 285 -0.12 19.52 -3.85
CA THR A 285 0.59 19.27 -5.11
C THR A 285 -0.21 19.80 -6.29
N PHE A 286 -1.51 19.49 -6.33
CA PHE A 286 -2.42 19.91 -7.39
C PHE A 286 -2.51 21.44 -7.50
N VAL A 287 -2.79 22.14 -6.39
CA VAL A 287 -2.85 23.60 -6.37
C VAL A 287 -1.51 24.23 -6.72
N THR A 288 -0.40 23.66 -6.24
CA THR A 288 0.95 24.16 -6.52
C THR A 288 1.26 24.09 -8.01
N TRP A 289 0.88 23.01 -8.68
CA TRP A 289 1.05 22.89 -10.13
C TRP A 289 0.26 23.96 -10.88
N HIS A 290 -1.03 24.13 -10.58
CA HIS A 290 -1.88 25.12 -11.24
C HIS A 290 -1.41 26.56 -10.98
N TYR A 291 -0.91 26.85 -9.77
CA TYR A 291 -0.33 28.15 -9.45
C TYR A 291 0.97 28.41 -10.23
N ARG A 292 1.86 27.41 -10.31
CA ARG A 292 3.13 27.51 -11.06
C ARG A 292 2.90 27.68 -12.55
N LYS A 293 1.89 26.99 -13.09
CA LYS A 293 1.44 27.17 -14.47
C LYS A 293 0.97 28.61 -14.70
N ALA A 294 0.13 29.14 -13.80
CA ALA A 294 -0.37 30.51 -13.91
C ALA A 294 0.73 31.58 -13.81
N CYS A 295 1.75 31.38 -12.99
CA CYS A 295 2.85 32.34 -12.86
C CYS A 295 4.01 32.11 -13.85
N GLY A 296 3.98 31.04 -14.66
CA GLY A 296 5.06 30.67 -15.57
C GLY A 296 6.40 30.35 -14.88
N ASN A 297 6.40 30.07 -13.57
CA ASN A 297 7.61 29.84 -12.79
C ASN A 297 7.53 28.48 -12.07
N PRO A 298 8.32 27.46 -12.48
CA PRO A 298 8.28 26.14 -11.88
C PRO A 298 8.79 26.11 -10.42
N GLY A 299 9.53 27.13 -9.99
CA GLY A 299 10.02 27.30 -8.62
C GLY A 299 9.06 28.07 -7.70
N ALA A 300 7.94 28.59 -8.21
CA ALA A 300 7.08 29.46 -7.42
C ALA A 300 6.46 28.73 -6.21
N SER A 301 6.33 29.48 -5.11
CA SER A 301 5.65 29.06 -3.89
C SER A 301 4.25 29.63 -3.84
N VAL A 302 3.28 28.82 -3.45
CA VAL A 302 1.87 29.23 -3.35
C VAL A 302 1.68 30.13 -2.13
N PRO A 303 1.14 31.36 -2.28
CA PRO A 303 0.89 32.28 -1.18
C PRO A 303 -0.42 31.93 -0.46
N TRP A 304 -0.45 30.76 0.20
CA TRP A 304 -1.66 30.20 0.83
C TRP A 304 -2.39 31.16 1.77
N ALA A 305 -1.66 31.96 2.55
CA ALA A 305 -2.26 32.92 3.47
C ALA A 305 -3.01 34.04 2.72
N ALA A 306 -2.45 34.53 1.61
CA ALA A 306 -3.07 35.58 0.80
C ALA A 306 -4.29 35.03 0.03
N ILE A 307 -4.19 33.82 -0.50
CA ILE A 307 -5.30 33.12 -1.16
C ILE A 307 -6.44 32.86 -0.17
N GLY A 308 -6.12 32.41 1.05
CA GLY A 308 -7.13 32.17 2.08
C GLY A 308 -7.83 33.45 2.56
N ALA A 309 -7.14 34.60 2.56
CA ALA A 309 -7.73 35.87 2.94
C ALA A 309 -8.69 36.43 1.88
N ASN A 310 -8.41 36.20 0.59
CA ASN A 310 -9.19 36.77 -0.52
C ASN A 310 -9.31 35.79 -1.70
N THR A 311 -9.90 34.62 -1.47
CA THR A 311 -9.92 33.53 -2.47
C THR A 311 -10.49 33.96 -3.82
N GLY A 312 -11.55 34.77 -3.84
CA GLY A 312 -12.20 35.22 -5.07
C GLY A 312 -11.34 36.09 -6.00
N ILE A 313 -10.26 36.69 -5.49
CA ILE A 313 -9.29 37.43 -6.33
C ILE A 313 -8.44 36.44 -7.14
N TYR A 314 -8.04 35.34 -6.51
CA TYR A 314 -7.11 34.38 -7.11
C TYR A 314 -7.83 33.31 -7.91
N ILE A 315 -9.02 32.87 -7.48
CA ILE A 315 -9.71 31.70 -8.02
C ILE A 315 -11.21 32.01 -8.14
N SER A 316 -11.78 31.77 -9.31
CA SER A 316 -13.21 31.88 -9.53
C SER A 316 -13.99 30.93 -8.63
N SER A 317 -15.16 31.35 -8.15
CA SER A 317 -16.06 30.50 -7.39
C SER A 317 -16.54 29.26 -8.17
N CYS A 318 -16.45 29.25 -9.50
CA CYS A 318 -16.77 28.06 -10.31
C CYS A 318 -15.72 26.93 -10.20
N HIS A 319 -14.51 27.20 -9.71
CA HIS A 319 -13.48 26.17 -9.47
C HIS A 319 -13.46 25.65 -8.03
N LEU A 320 -14.44 26.05 -7.20
CA LEU A 320 -14.55 25.62 -5.82
C LEU A 320 -15.97 25.11 -5.54
N PRO A 321 -16.14 24.15 -4.62
CA PRO A 321 -17.46 23.73 -4.18
C PRO A 321 -18.24 24.92 -3.58
N ARG A 322 -19.58 24.91 -3.66
CA ARG A 322 -20.43 26.03 -3.16
C ARG A 322 -20.06 26.40 -1.72
N HIS A 323 -19.69 27.67 -1.51
CA HIS A 323 -19.21 28.24 -0.23
C HIS A 323 -17.81 27.79 0.24
N GLY A 324 -16.99 27.20 -0.64
CA GLY A 324 -15.63 26.79 -0.30
C GLY A 324 -14.63 27.95 -0.30
N GLU A 325 -13.94 28.16 0.83
CA GLU A 325 -12.72 28.97 0.91
C GLU A 325 -11.50 28.07 0.67
N LEU A 326 -10.58 28.50 -0.20
CA LEU A 326 -9.34 27.74 -0.39
C LEU A 326 -8.33 28.13 0.68
N LYS A 327 -8.14 27.25 1.66
CA LYS A 327 -7.15 27.39 2.73
C LYS A 327 -5.97 26.45 2.52
N GLU A 328 -4.89 26.72 3.26
CA GLU A 328 -3.75 25.80 3.32
C GLU A 328 -4.25 24.41 3.81
N PRO A 329 -3.88 23.30 3.13
CA PRO A 329 -4.42 21.96 3.43
C PRO A 329 -4.32 21.47 4.89
N THR A 330 -3.28 21.82 5.64
CA THR A 330 -3.13 21.49 7.07
C THR A 330 -4.26 22.09 7.91
N ARG A 331 -4.81 23.25 7.52
CA ARG A 331 -5.90 23.94 8.22
C ARG A 331 -7.29 23.40 7.89
N LEU A 332 -7.42 22.55 6.88
CA LEU A 332 -8.68 21.93 6.50
C LEU A 332 -8.92 20.63 7.28
N THR A 333 -10.18 20.37 7.59
CA THR A 333 -10.64 19.06 8.08
C THR A 333 -10.57 18.02 6.96
N SER A 334 -10.55 16.73 7.32
CA SER A 334 -10.54 15.66 6.32
C SER A 334 -11.76 15.72 5.40
N GLN A 335 -12.94 16.12 5.91
CA GLN A 335 -14.16 16.22 5.12
C GLN A 335 -14.09 17.36 4.11
N GLU A 336 -13.55 18.53 4.49
CA GLU A 336 -13.38 19.67 3.59
C GLU A 336 -12.42 19.35 2.44
N VAL A 337 -11.26 18.75 2.74
CA VAL A 337 -10.29 18.34 1.70
C VAL A 337 -10.93 17.34 0.73
N THR A 338 -11.72 16.40 1.24
CA THR A 338 -12.42 15.39 0.41
C THR A 338 -13.39 16.06 -0.55
N LYS A 339 -14.23 16.96 -0.06
CA LYS A 339 -15.20 17.69 -0.91
C LYS A 339 -14.52 18.50 -2.02
N ILE A 340 -13.38 19.13 -1.73
CA ILE A 340 -12.63 19.91 -2.72
C ILE A 340 -12.00 18.99 -3.77
N LEU A 341 -11.38 17.89 -3.35
CA LEU A 341 -10.76 16.94 -4.27
C LEU A 341 -11.78 16.19 -5.12
N GLU A 342 -12.93 15.78 -4.57
CA GLU A 342 -14.05 15.19 -5.32
C GLU A 342 -14.56 16.16 -6.38
N PHE A 343 -14.74 17.42 -6.01
CA PHE A 343 -15.17 18.46 -6.94
C PHE A 343 -14.19 18.64 -8.11
N TRP A 344 -12.88 18.69 -7.84
CA TRP A 344 -11.88 18.78 -8.92
C TRP A 344 -11.77 17.48 -9.73
N TRP A 345 -11.92 16.33 -9.09
CA TRP A 345 -11.94 15.04 -9.78
C TRP A 345 -13.12 14.94 -10.76
N GLU A 346 -14.32 15.35 -10.36
CA GLU A 346 -15.50 15.40 -11.25
C GLU A 346 -15.27 16.37 -12.42
N ARG A 347 -14.57 17.49 -12.18
CA ARG A 347 -14.18 18.42 -13.24
C ARG A 347 -13.13 17.85 -14.18
N GLN A 348 -12.22 16.99 -13.72
CA GLN A 348 -11.29 16.29 -14.62
C GLN A 348 -12.02 15.39 -15.64
N VAL A 349 -13.23 14.93 -15.31
CA VAL A 349 -14.08 14.15 -16.22
C VAL A 349 -14.95 15.05 -17.09
N THR A 350 -15.53 16.10 -16.52
CA THR A 350 -16.56 16.92 -17.19
C THR A 350 -15.98 18.08 -17.99
N ASP A 351 -14.87 18.67 -17.55
CA ASP A 351 -14.18 19.81 -18.16
C ASP A 351 -12.66 19.73 -17.90
N PRO A 352 -11.95 18.81 -18.58
CA PRO A 352 -10.54 18.54 -18.30
C PRO A 352 -9.60 19.73 -18.60
N ALA A 353 -10.02 20.67 -19.45
CA ALA A 353 -9.24 21.85 -19.79
C ALA A 353 -9.33 22.96 -18.73
N ASP A 354 -10.39 22.96 -17.90
CA ASP A 354 -10.69 24.04 -16.96
C ASP A 354 -10.98 23.52 -15.53
N VAL A 355 -10.14 22.59 -15.06
CA VAL A 355 -10.34 21.95 -13.75
C VAL A 355 -10.13 22.96 -12.61
N LEU A 356 -9.02 23.69 -12.66
CA LEU A 356 -8.65 24.73 -11.71
C LEU A 356 -7.83 25.81 -12.42
N THR A 357 -8.32 27.05 -12.43
CA THR A 357 -7.64 28.16 -13.08
C THR A 357 -7.45 29.31 -12.09
N PHE A 358 -6.20 29.79 -11.99
CA PHE A 358 -5.87 31.00 -11.24
C PHE A 358 -6.14 32.22 -12.12
N ARG A 359 -6.86 33.20 -11.59
CA ARG A 359 -7.14 34.50 -12.22
C ARG A 359 -6.04 35.53 -12.00
N LYS A 360 -5.32 35.40 -10.90
CA LYS A 360 -4.21 36.26 -10.51
C LYS A 360 -3.15 35.43 -9.80
N TRP A 361 -1.89 35.83 -9.94
CA TRP A 361 -0.79 35.32 -9.13
C TRP A 361 -0.05 36.49 -8.48
N ARG A 362 0.80 36.19 -7.48
CA ARG A 362 1.51 37.20 -6.72
C ARG A 362 3.01 37.19 -7.05
N ASP A 363 3.52 38.34 -7.47
CA ASP A 363 4.95 38.52 -7.75
C ASP A 363 5.80 38.69 -6.48
N MET A 364 7.12 38.80 -6.65
CA MET A 364 8.07 38.94 -5.53
C MET A 364 7.87 40.24 -4.74
N ASP A 365 7.35 41.28 -5.40
CA ASP A 365 7.07 42.59 -4.78
C ASP A 365 5.68 42.63 -4.12
N GLY A 366 4.91 41.53 -4.21
CA GLY A 366 3.58 41.40 -3.62
C GLY A 366 2.44 41.93 -4.49
N GLY A 367 2.74 42.36 -5.72
CA GLY A 367 1.80 42.79 -6.75
C GLY A 367 0.96 41.64 -7.31
N LEU A 368 -0.28 41.95 -7.71
CA LEU A 368 -1.19 40.99 -8.34
C LEU A 368 -1.04 41.08 -9.86
N GLN A 369 -0.64 39.96 -10.48
CA GLN A 369 -0.38 39.86 -11.91
C GLN A 369 -1.38 38.92 -12.59
N ASP A 370 -1.62 39.14 -13.88
CA ASP A 370 -2.42 38.24 -14.71
C ASP A 370 -1.68 36.94 -15.03
N PRO A 371 -2.38 35.81 -15.24
CA PRO A 371 -1.77 34.54 -15.57
C PRO A 371 -1.03 34.60 -16.91
N VAL A 372 0.05 33.86 -17.03
CA VAL A 372 0.80 33.75 -18.29
C VAL A 372 -0.01 32.95 -19.30
N ASP A 373 -0.31 33.52 -20.46
CA ASP A 373 -0.98 32.83 -21.56
C ASP A 373 -0.08 31.72 -22.12
N CYS A 374 -0.45 30.47 -21.88
CA CYS A 374 0.35 29.30 -22.25
C CYS A 374 0.32 28.96 -23.76
N HIS A 375 -0.25 29.79 -24.62
CA HIS A 375 -0.39 29.47 -26.05
C HIS A 375 0.88 29.62 -26.89
N ASN A 376 1.99 30.12 -26.33
CA ASN A 376 3.24 30.31 -27.09
C ASN A 376 4.52 29.92 -26.32
N SER A 377 4.62 28.70 -25.79
CA SER A 377 5.95 28.13 -25.48
C SER A 377 5.95 26.61 -25.66
N VAL A 378 5.83 26.18 -26.91
CA VAL A 378 6.38 24.89 -27.32
C VAL A 378 7.88 25.08 -27.42
N GLU A 379 8.60 24.97 -26.30
CA GLU A 379 10.02 24.59 -26.34
C GLU A 379 10.51 24.11 -24.96
N GLY A 380 10.48 22.79 -24.84
CA GLY A 380 11.60 21.99 -24.35
C GLY A 380 11.78 21.85 -22.86
N TRP A 381 11.13 20.84 -22.24
CA TRP A 381 11.58 20.33 -20.93
C TRP A 381 11.32 18.82 -20.82
N TRP A 382 12.41 18.06 -20.59
CA TRP A 382 12.45 16.68 -20.13
C TRP A 382 12.51 16.65 -18.61
#